data_AF-A0A2M3ZER0-F1
#
_entry.id   AF-A0A2M3ZER0-F1
#
_cell.length_a   1.000
_cell.length_b   1.000
_cell.length_c   1.000
_cell.angle_alpha   90.00
_cell.angle_beta   90.00
_cell.angle_gamma   90.00
#
_symmetry.space_group_name_H-M   'P 1'
#
loop_
_entity.id
_entity.type
_entity.pdbx_description
1 polymer ?
#
loop_
_entity_poly.entity_id
_entity_poly.type
_entity_poly.pdbx_seq_one_letter_code
_entity_poly.pdbx_strand_id
1 'polypeptide(L)'
;MFSSFLFGRTCVRLNWKSVVFLMTSLILSHVRITQSSVNSNNPEVTPTKLEKTSSDTDRSAVTINSNTKPSDTSHCPVDVLCSDLPNSCLQCNYIPNCVYGAEVNVTCTPKSNVNCQWDRARPSVNQGELKRPMICRYCYQTERWEHVCEQKGNCNSIGSEFKTNCTVHPEILCMGNRTFMKKIPCNWTQGYRWSTTLMLSITLGG
;
A
#
# COMPACT_ATOMS: atom_id res chain seq x y z
N MET A 1 28.43 -61.36 -9.95
CA MET A 1 27.07 -61.82 -9.64
C MET A 1 26.41 -60.71 -8.82
N PHE A 2 25.82 -59.72 -9.49
CA PHE A 2 25.22 -58.54 -8.82
C PHE A 2 23.74 -58.80 -8.58
N SER A 3 23.35 -58.68 -7.32
CA SER A 3 22.02 -59.00 -6.78
C SER A 3 21.02 -57.87 -7.05
N SER A 4 19.86 -58.21 -7.59
CA SER A 4 18.76 -57.28 -7.87
C SER A 4 17.87 -57.13 -6.63
N PHE A 5 17.86 -55.96 -6.00
CA PHE A 5 16.88 -55.62 -4.95
C PHE A 5 15.59 -55.09 -5.59
N LEU A 6 14.52 -55.90 -5.52
CA LEU A 6 13.15 -55.52 -5.85
C LEU A 6 12.55 -54.74 -4.68
N PHE A 7 12.29 -53.44 -4.87
CA PHE A 7 11.46 -52.64 -3.97
C PHE A 7 10.00 -53.13 -4.05
N GLY A 8 9.54 -53.80 -3.01
CA GLY A 8 8.15 -54.23 -2.87
C GLY A 8 7.21 -53.02 -2.79
N ARG A 9 6.29 -52.91 -3.75
CA ARG A 9 5.13 -52.01 -3.67
C ARG A 9 4.15 -52.58 -2.64
N THR A 10 4.18 -52.09 -1.41
CA THR A 10 3.11 -52.35 -0.43
C THR A 10 1.89 -51.52 -0.79
N CYS A 11 0.93 -52.12 -1.50
CA CYS A 11 -0.38 -51.53 -1.70
C CYS A 11 -1.19 -51.60 -0.40
N VAL A 12 -1.37 -50.45 0.26
CA VAL A 12 -2.25 -50.34 1.43
C VAL A 12 -3.69 -50.20 0.96
N ARG A 13 -4.51 -51.23 1.18
CA ARG A 13 -5.96 -51.20 0.91
C ARG A 13 -6.64 -50.41 2.03
N LEU A 14 -6.89 -49.13 1.80
CA LEU A 14 -7.70 -48.30 2.70
C LEU A 14 -9.19 -48.53 2.42
N ASN A 15 -9.95 -48.79 3.48
CA ASN A 15 -11.41 -48.88 3.39
C ASN A 15 -11.98 -47.48 3.08
N TRP A 16 -13.00 -47.39 2.22
CA TRP A 16 -13.66 -46.13 1.87
C TRP A 16 -14.08 -45.31 3.11
N LYS A 17 -14.53 -45.99 4.17
CA LYS A 17 -14.87 -45.35 5.45
C LYS A 17 -13.65 -44.69 6.13
N SER A 18 -12.47 -45.32 6.03
CA SER A 18 -11.21 -44.77 6.55
C SER A 18 -10.74 -43.57 5.73
N VAL A 19 -10.95 -43.59 4.40
CA VAL A 19 -10.64 -42.45 3.53
C VAL A 19 -11.52 -41.25 3.87
N VAL A 20 -12.84 -41.46 4.02
CA VAL A 20 -13.78 -40.40 4.42
C VAL A 20 -13.41 -39.83 5.79
N PHE A 21 -13.01 -40.66 6.75
CA PHE A 21 -12.60 -40.23 8.08
C PHE A 21 -11.31 -39.37 8.07
N LEU A 22 -10.32 -39.76 7.26
CA LEU A 22 -9.08 -38.97 7.11
C LEU A 22 -9.34 -37.64 6.42
N MET A 23 -10.17 -37.63 5.36
CA MET A 23 -10.51 -36.40 4.65
C MET A 23 -11.35 -35.44 5.52
N THR A 24 -12.33 -35.96 6.28
CA THR A 24 -13.11 -35.14 7.23
C THR A 24 -12.24 -34.58 8.35
N SER A 25 -11.31 -35.36 8.89
CA SER A 25 -10.36 -34.88 9.92
C SER A 25 -9.47 -33.73 9.42
N LEU A 26 -9.00 -33.81 8.17
CA LEU A 26 -8.22 -32.72 7.55
C LEU A 26 -9.07 -31.46 7.34
N ILE A 27 -10.33 -31.61 6.88
CA ILE A 27 -11.23 -30.47 6.65
C ILE A 27 -11.60 -29.76 7.97
N LEU A 28 -11.92 -30.50 9.04
CA LEU A 28 -12.26 -29.90 10.34
C LEU A 28 -11.07 -29.21 11.02
N SER A 29 -9.84 -29.63 10.72
CA SER A 29 -8.62 -29.00 11.24
C SER A 29 -8.36 -27.60 10.64
N HIS A 30 -8.86 -27.34 9.42
CA HIS A 30 -8.66 -26.05 8.73
C HIS A 30 -9.70 -24.97 9.06
N VAL A 31 -10.86 -25.33 9.63
CA VAL A 31 -11.93 -24.36 9.94
C VAL A 31 -11.51 -23.33 11.00
N ARG A 32 -10.47 -23.61 11.80
CA ARG A 32 -9.95 -22.68 12.82
C ARG A 32 -9.05 -21.57 12.27
N ILE A 33 -8.59 -21.62 11.02
CA ILE A 33 -7.56 -20.70 10.48
C ILE A 33 -8.13 -19.60 9.58
N THR A 34 -9.38 -19.67 9.13
CA THR A 34 -10.00 -18.63 8.29
C THR A 34 -10.87 -17.67 9.09
N GLN A 35 -10.25 -16.87 9.95
CA GLN A 35 -10.77 -15.55 10.30
C GLN A 35 -9.64 -14.53 10.23
N SER A 36 -9.31 -14.11 9.01
CA SER A 36 -8.65 -12.83 8.76
C SER A 36 -8.85 -12.41 7.31
N SER A 37 -9.52 -11.26 7.19
CA SER A 37 -9.46 -10.24 6.15
C SER A 37 -10.15 -10.41 4.79
N VAL A 38 -11.21 -9.60 4.67
CA VAL A 38 -11.52 -8.63 3.59
C VAL A 38 -12.40 -9.11 2.44
N ASN A 39 -13.66 -8.65 2.56
CA ASN A 39 -14.66 -8.51 1.53
C ASN A 39 -14.17 -7.61 0.39
N SER A 40 -14.16 -8.10 -0.85
CA SER A 40 -14.10 -7.25 -2.04
C SER A 40 -14.73 -7.99 -3.23
N ASN A 41 -15.85 -7.45 -3.69
CA ASN A 41 -16.56 -7.84 -4.90
C ASN A 41 -15.80 -7.29 -6.11
N ASN A 42 -15.28 -8.14 -7.01
CA ASN A 42 -15.44 -8.03 -8.47
C ASN A 42 -14.70 -9.17 -9.24
N PRO A 43 -15.03 -9.39 -10.54
CA PRO A 43 -14.88 -10.69 -11.17
C PRO A 43 -13.50 -10.95 -11.77
N GLU A 44 -13.28 -12.26 -11.88
CA GLU A 44 -12.26 -13.02 -12.60
C GLU A 44 -11.88 -12.43 -13.96
N VAL A 45 -10.57 -12.17 -14.14
CA VAL A 45 -9.96 -11.93 -15.45
C VAL A 45 -8.89 -13.00 -15.68
N THR A 46 -9.11 -13.81 -16.71
CA THR A 46 -8.25 -14.88 -17.21
C THR A 46 -6.91 -14.32 -17.72
N PRO A 47 -5.74 -14.96 -17.47
CA PRO A 47 -4.46 -14.38 -17.85
C PRO A 47 -4.04 -14.77 -19.28
N THR A 48 -3.73 -13.78 -20.10
CA THR A 48 -2.99 -13.95 -21.36
C THR A 48 -1.50 -13.71 -21.11
N LYS A 49 -0.70 -14.73 -21.42
CA LYS A 49 0.78 -14.76 -21.41
C LYS A 49 1.37 -13.62 -22.26
N LEU A 50 2.25 -12.79 -21.69
CA LEU A 50 3.17 -11.97 -22.49
C LEU A 50 4.59 -11.99 -21.90
N GLU A 51 5.53 -12.07 -22.82
CA GLU A 51 6.91 -12.49 -22.71
C GLU A 51 7.83 -11.44 -22.05
N LYS A 52 8.89 -11.95 -21.41
CA LYS A 52 9.89 -11.22 -20.63
C LYS A 52 10.99 -10.67 -21.54
N THR A 53 11.30 -9.38 -21.42
CA THR A 53 12.66 -8.87 -21.72
C THR A 53 13.12 -7.95 -20.60
N SER A 54 14.12 -8.42 -19.87
CA SER A 54 14.93 -7.69 -18.90
C SER A 54 15.92 -6.77 -19.60
N SER A 55 16.00 -5.52 -19.15
CA SER A 55 17.17 -4.68 -19.37
C SER A 55 17.40 -3.82 -18.12
N ASP A 56 18.34 -4.27 -17.28
CA ASP A 56 19.04 -3.47 -16.30
C ASP A 56 19.86 -2.40 -17.03
N THR A 57 19.54 -1.13 -16.83
CA THR A 57 20.48 0.01 -16.83
C THR A 57 19.66 1.28 -16.61
N ASP A 58 19.77 1.92 -15.45
CA ASP A 58 20.09 3.35 -15.44
C ASP A 58 20.47 3.84 -14.04
N ARG A 59 21.76 4.10 -13.88
CA ARG A 59 22.33 4.91 -12.80
C ARG A 59 22.47 6.33 -13.37
N SER A 60 21.37 7.08 -13.35
CA SER A 60 21.42 8.53 -13.60
C SER A 60 21.20 9.26 -12.29
N ALA A 61 22.25 9.97 -11.86
CA ALA A 61 22.23 10.91 -10.76
C ALA A 61 21.16 11.98 -11.05
N VAL A 62 20.17 12.08 -10.17
CA VAL A 62 19.15 13.14 -10.25
C VAL A 62 19.80 14.43 -9.78
N THR A 63 20.22 15.28 -10.72
CA THR A 63 20.43 16.70 -10.47
C THR A 63 19.07 17.30 -10.10
N ILE A 64 18.89 17.65 -8.84
CA ILE A 64 17.69 18.34 -8.35
C ILE A 64 17.74 19.78 -8.85
N ASN A 65 17.21 20.03 -10.05
CA ASN A 65 16.73 21.36 -10.39
C ASN A 65 15.38 21.54 -9.72
N SER A 66 15.37 22.26 -8.61
CA SER A 66 14.19 22.74 -7.91
C SER A 66 13.46 23.79 -8.74
N ASN A 67 12.80 23.35 -9.81
CA ASN A 67 11.74 24.12 -10.45
C ASN A 67 10.43 23.72 -9.79
N THR A 68 9.93 24.59 -8.93
CA THR A 68 8.65 24.51 -8.23
C THR A 68 7.53 24.24 -9.25
N LYS A 69 7.16 22.96 -9.41
CA LYS A 69 5.98 22.57 -10.18
C LYS A 69 4.79 23.28 -9.53
N PRO A 70 3.96 24.01 -10.29
CA PRO A 70 2.78 24.66 -9.73
C PRO A 70 1.95 23.57 -9.05
N SER A 71 1.72 23.77 -7.75
CA SER A 71 0.93 22.84 -6.96
C SER A 71 -0.45 22.78 -7.59
N ASP A 72 -0.90 21.57 -7.93
CA ASP A 72 -2.24 21.36 -8.47
C ASP A 72 -3.27 21.75 -7.39
N THR A 73 -3.88 22.92 -7.54
CA THR A 73 -4.87 23.49 -6.61
C THR A 73 -6.31 23.22 -7.05
N SER A 74 -6.52 22.46 -8.11
CA SER A 74 -7.86 22.18 -8.67
C SER A 74 -8.80 21.44 -7.71
N HIS A 75 -8.23 20.76 -6.70
CA HIS A 75 -8.98 19.96 -5.73
C HIS A 75 -9.34 20.74 -4.46
N CYS A 76 -8.97 22.02 -4.38
CA CYS A 76 -9.22 22.86 -3.21
C CYS A 76 -10.64 23.44 -3.23
N PRO A 77 -11.37 23.41 -2.10
CA PRO A 77 -12.69 24.03 -2.01
C PRO A 77 -12.60 25.55 -2.16
N VAL A 78 -13.64 26.14 -2.75
CA VAL A 78 -13.80 27.59 -2.93
C VAL A 78 -14.85 28.08 -1.93
N ASP A 79 -14.73 29.33 -1.47
CA ASP A 79 -15.69 30.01 -0.59
C ASP A 79 -15.90 29.36 0.80
N VAL A 80 -14.89 28.64 1.30
CA VAL A 80 -14.86 28.13 2.67
C VAL A 80 -14.04 29.03 3.59
N LEU A 81 -14.21 28.86 4.90
CA LEU A 81 -13.38 29.53 5.90
C LEU A 81 -11.93 29.05 5.75
N CYS A 82 -10.95 29.95 5.84
CA CYS A 82 -9.53 29.57 5.76
C CYS A 82 -9.13 28.57 6.87
N SER A 83 -9.83 28.61 8.00
CA SER A 83 -9.68 27.66 9.11
C SER A 83 -10.17 26.24 8.80
N ASP A 84 -10.99 26.06 7.75
CA ASP A 84 -11.56 24.77 7.33
C ASP A 84 -10.88 24.23 6.07
N LEU A 85 -9.91 24.97 5.54
CA LEU A 85 -9.16 24.57 4.36
C LEU A 85 -8.27 23.35 4.69
N PRO A 86 -8.27 22.31 3.83
CA PRO A 86 -7.42 21.14 4.03
C PRO A 86 -5.94 21.51 3.92
N ASN A 87 -5.10 20.75 4.63
CA ASN A 87 -3.67 21.05 4.75
C ASN A 87 -2.92 20.94 3.40
N SER A 88 -3.45 20.19 2.44
CA SER A 88 -2.93 20.15 1.06
C SER A 88 -3.06 21.48 0.31
N CYS A 89 -4.02 22.34 0.69
CA CYS A 89 -4.29 23.63 0.06
C CYS A 89 -3.56 24.79 0.77
N LEU A 90 -2.85 24.49 1.86
CA LEU A 90 -2.05 25.43 2.62
C LEU A 90 -0.57 25.31 2.26
N GLN A 91 0.14 26.42 2.37
CA GLN A 91 1.59 26.51 2.32
C GLN A 91 2.08 26.90 3.71
N CYS A 92 2.81 25.98 4.38
CA CYS A 92 3.24 26.18 5.76
C CYS A 92 4.74 26.47 5.87
N ASN A 93 5.09 27.31 6.83
CA ASN A 93 6.47 27.54 7.24
C ASN A 93 6.86 26.51 8.30
N TYR A 94 7.64 25.51 7.89
CA TYR A 94 8.05 24.40 8.73
C TYR A 94 9.29 24.72 9.56
N ILE A 95 9.36 24.16 10.76
CA ILE A 95 10.52 24.28 11.65
C ILE A 95 11.38 23.01 11.47
N PRO A 96 12.51 23.05 10.74
CA PRO A 96 13.28 21.84 10.44
C PRO A 96 13.99 21.25 11.68
N ASN A 97 14.22 22.06 12.72
CA ASN A 97 14.97 21.68 13.92
C ASN A 97 14.08 21.23 15.09
N CYS A 98 12.84 20.80 14.81
CA CYS A 98 11.97 20.26 15.85
C CYS A 98 12.37 18.82 16.23
N VAL A 99 12.00 18.40 17.44
CA VAL A 99 12.21 17.02 17.91
C VAL A 99 11.26 16.08 17.17
N TYR A 100 11.79 15.02 16.56
CA TYR A 100 10.97 14.05 15.83
C TYR A 100 9.83 13.49 16.72
N GLY A 101 8.61 13.51 16.19
CA GLY A 101 7.41 13.06 16.91
C GLY A 101 6.79 14.09 17.86
N ALA A 102 7.43 15.23 18.13
CA ALA A 102 6.85 16.29 18.94
C ALA A 102 5.71 17.00 18.21
N GLU A 103 4.67 17.38 18.95
CA GLU A 103 3.59 18.23 18.44
C GLU A 103 4.03 19.70 18.46
N VAL A 104 4.01 20.34 17.29
CA VAL A 104 4.43 21.73 17.11
C VAL A 104 3.39 22.50 16.31
N ASN A 105 3.22 23.77 16.62
CA ASN A 105 2.35 24.66 15.85
C ASN A 105 3.15 25.38 14.78
N VAL A 106 2.76 25.22 13.52
CA VAL A 106 3.36 25.92 12.39
C VAL A 106 2.41 26.96 11.83
N THR A 107 2.98 28.01 11.24
CA THR A 107 2.23 29.06 10.57
C THR A 107 2.05 28.72 9.10
N CYS A 108 0.82 28.79 8.61
CA CYS A 108 0.41 28.42 7.27
C CYS A 108 -0.35 29.55 6.59
N THR A 109 -0.19 29.66 5.28
CA THR A 109 -0.94 30.59 4.43
C THR A 109 -1.68 29.82 3.34
N PRO A 110 -2.82 30.29 2.83
CA PRO A 110 -3.43 29.71 1.64
C PRO A 110 -2.48 29.78 0.44
N LYS A 111 -2.47 28.74 -0.41
CA LYS A 111 -1.71 28.78 -1.66
C LYS A 111 -2.21 29.89 -2.58
N SER A 112 -1.35 30.40 -3.46
CA SER A 112 -1.60 31.58 -4.30
C SER A 112 -2.90 31.53 -5.14
N ASN A 113 -3.37 30.32 -5.48
CA ASN A 113 -4.55 30.10 -6.31
C ASN A 113 -5.78 29.62 -5.53
N VAL A 114 -5.76 29.73 -4.20
CA VAL A 114 -6.87 29.30 -3.32
C VAL A 114 -7.39 30.50 -2.56
N ASN A 115 -8.64 30.89 -2.83
CA ASN A 115 -9.32 31.96 -2.12
C ASN A 115 -10.20 31.37 -1.02
N CYS A 116 -10.13 31.95 0.19
CA CYS A 116 -10.91 31.51 1.34
C CYS A 116 -11.34 32.72 2.17
N GLN A 117 -12.45 32.58 2.90
CA GLN A 117 -12.97 33.64 3.76
C GLN A 117 -12.25 33.63 5.11
N TRP A 118 -11.88 34.80 5.63
CA TRP A 118 -11.30 34.89 6.97
C TRP A 118 -12.39 35.01 8.04
N ASP A 119 -12.18 34.36 9.18
CA ASP A 119 -13.10 34.47 10.30
C ASP A 119 -12.94 35.83 10.99
N ARG A 120 -14.02 36.59 11.08
CA ARG A 120 -14.04 37.88 11.78
C ARG A 120 -14.10 37.71 13.30
N ALA A 121 -14.56 36.56 13.80
CA ALA A 121 -14.67 36.25 15.22
C ALA A 121 -13.36 35.73 15.82
N ARG A 122 -12.50 35.09 15.01
CA ARG A 122 -11.12 34.76 15.35
C ARG A 122 -10.14 35.56 14.48
N PRO A 123 -9.88 36.84 14.82
CA PRO A 123 -8.85 37.60 14.14
C PRO A 123 -7.51 36.88 14.35
N SER A 124 -6.97 36.32 13.27
CA SER A 124 -5.56 35.94 13.31
C SER A 124 -4.77 37.23 13.34
N VAL A 125 -3.73 37.24 14.17
CA VAL A 125 -2.86 38.39 14.45
C VAL A 125 -2.33 39.03 13.16
N ASN A 126 -2.26 38.25 12.08
CA ASN A 126 -2.02 38.70 10.71
C ASN A 126 -3.15 38.14 9.81
N GLN A 127 -3.87 39.00 9.07
CA GLN A 127 -5.01 38.67 8.17
C GLN A 127 -4.59 37.85 6.93
N GLY A 128 -3.90 36.74 7.14
CA GLY A 128 -3.37 35.87 6.10
C GLY A 128 -2.61 34.65 6.62
N GLU A 129 -2.37 34.56 7.93
CA GLU A 129 -1.63 33.46 8.55
C GLU A 129 -2.52 32.64 9.49
N LEU A 130 -2.42 31.32 9.42
CA LEU A 130 -3.17 30.37 10.23
C LEU A 130 -2.19 29.47 10.99
N LYS A 131 -2.40 29.29 12.29
CA LYS A 131 -1.63 28.32 13.07
C LYS A 131 -2.25 26.94 12.94
N ARG A 132 -1.46 25.95 12.53
CA ARG A 132 -1.87 24.54 12.44
C ARG A 132 -0.96 23.66 13.31
N PRO A 133 -1.53 22.76 14.12
CA PRO A 133 -0.73 21.74 14.79
C PRO A 133 -0.20 20.73 13.78
N MET A 134 1.01 20.25 14.01
CA MET A 134 1.60 19.15 13.25
C MET A 134 2.49 18.29 14.14
N ILE A 135 2.67 17.05 13.74
CA ILE A 135 3.72 16.19 14.27
C ILE A 135 5.01 16.51 13.51
N CYS A 136 6.09 16.76 14.23
CA CYS A 136 7.41 16.99 13.65
C CYS A 136 7.93 15.72 12.96
N ARG A 137 7.67 15.59 11.65
CA ARG A 137 8.17 14.50 10.79
C ARG A 137 8.09 14.86 9.31
N TYR A 138 8.90 14.18 8.50
CA TYR A 138 8.82 14.27 7.04
C TYR A 138 7.68 13.43 6.48
N CYS A 139 7.18 13.80 5.30
CA CYS A 139 6.07 13.10 4.65
C CYS A 139 6.35 11.61 4.39
N TYR A 140 7.59 11.23 4.07
CA TYR A 140 7.96 9.82 3.86
C TYR A 140 8.01 9.00 5.16
N GLN A 141 8.00 9.65 6.33
CA GLN A 141 7.98 9.03 7.66
C GLN A 141 6.55 8.88 8.20
N THR A 142 5.53 9.17 7.40
CA THR A 142 4.13 8.93 7.77
C THR A 142 3.82 7.43 7.79
N GLU A 143 2.82 7.07 8.60
CA GLU A 143 2.36 5.70 8.79
C GLU A 143 1.52 5.23 7.60
N ARG A 144 1.40 3.90 7.42
CA ARG A 144 0.72 3.31 6.24
C ARG A 144 -0.74 3.75 6.06
N TRP A 145 -1.42 4.12 7.13
CA TRP A 145 -2.81 4.61 7.10
C TRP A 145 -2.93 6.12 6.86
N GLU A 146 -1.80 6.83 6.80
CA GLU A 146 -1.74 8.29 6.61
C GLU A 146 -1.40 8.69 5.16
N HIS A 147 -1.08 7.70 4.33
CA HIS A 147 -0.80 7.88 2.91
C HIS A 147 -1.39 6.74 2.07
N VAL A 148 -1.71 7.04 0.82
CA VAL A 148 -2.16 6.06 -0.17
C VAL A 148 -1.03 5.80 -1.15
N CYS A 149 -0.72 4.53 -1.37
CA CYS A 149 0.27 4.10 -2.36
C CYS A 149 -0.41 3.46 -3.57
N GLU A 150 0.12 3.73 -4.76
CA GLU A 150 -0.34 3.07 -5.99
C GLU A 150 -0.01 1.58 -5.94
N GLN A 151 -1.02 0.73 -6.13
CA GLN A 151 -0.84 -0.72 -6.19
C GLN A 151 -0.42 -1.14 -7.59
N LYS A 152 0.56 -2.05 -7.69
CA LYS A 152 0.94 -2.69 -8.96
C LYS A 152 0.56 -4.16 -8.92
N GLY A 153 -0.21 -4.61 -9.91
CA GLY A 153 -0.73 -5.98 -9.98
C GLY A 153 0.26 -7.05 -10.44
N ASN A 154 1.52 -6.69 -10.70
CA ASN A 154 2.47 -7.55 -11.40
C ASN A 154 3.68 -7.89 -10.51
N CYS A 155 3.40 -8.53 -9.38
CA CYS A 155 4.46 -9.14 -8.58
C CYS A 155 4.81 -10.50 -9.19
N ASN A 156 5.85 -11.18 -8.73
CA ASN A 156 6.23 -12.50 -9.28
C ASN A 156 6.47 -13.54 -8.18
N SER A 157 6.37 -13.15 -6.90
CA SER A 157 6.72 -14.00 -5.77
C SER A 157 6.01 -13.56 -4.50
N ILE A 158 5.78 -14.52 -3.60
CA ILE A 158 5.41 -14.28 -2.20
C ILE A 158 6.54 -13.48 -1.54
N GLY A 159 6.20 -12.39 -0.84
CA GLY A 159 7.17 -11.57 -0.10
C GLY A 159 7.99 -10.60 -0.96
N SER A 160 7.69 -10.44 -2.25
CA SER A 160 8.34 -9.42 -3.06
C SER A 160 7.92 -8.01 -2.65
N GLU A 161 8.87 -7.07 -2.60
CA GLU A 161 8.60 -5.64 -2.43
C GLU A 161 8.71 -4.93 -3.78
N PHE A 162 7.86 -3.93 -4.01
CA PHE A 162 7.97 -3.07 -5.18
C PHE A 162 8.01 -1.60 -4.79
N LYS A 163 8.70 -0.81 -5.61
CA LYS A 163 8.79 0.64 -5.44
C LYS A 163 7.60 1.30 -6.14
N THR A 164 6.86 2.11 -5.39
CA THR A 164 5.67 2.81 -5.89
C THR A 164 5.58 4.23 -5.37
N ASN A 165 4.76 5.07 -6.00
CA ASN A 165 4.47 6.41 -5.53
C ASN A 165 3.39 6.35 -4.45
N CYS A 166 3.64 7.07 -3.37
CA CYS A 166 2.71 7.23 -2.26
C CYS A 166 2.43 8.72 -2.05
N THR A 167 1.17 9.03 -1.81
CA THR A 167 0.66 10.38 -1.60
C THR A 167 0.04 10.49 -0.22
N VAL A 168 0.50 11.44 0.59
CA VAL A 168 -0.03 11.71 1.93
C VAL A 168 -1.44 12.28 1.87
N HIS A 169 -2.33 11.84 2.77
CA HIS A 169 -3.69 12.35 2.89
C HIS A 169 -3.74 13.86 3.11
N PRO A 170 -4.74 14.57 2.52
CA PRO A 170 -4.80 16.02 2.51
C PRO A 170 -4.86 16.66 3.91
N GLU A 171 -5.38 15.94 4.90
CA GLU A 171 -5.49 16.38 6.30
C GLU A 171 -4.14 16.38 7.04
N ILE A 172 -3.19 15.55 6.62
CA ILE A 172 -1.93 15.37 7.34
C ILE A 172 -0.94 16.45 6.92
N LEU A 173 -0.39 17.15 7.91
CA LEU A 173 0.71 18.10 7.73
C LEU A 173 2.06 17.40 7.94
N CYS A 174 2.99 17.60 7.01
CA CYS A 174 4.29 16.96 7.02
C CYS A 174 5.31 17.77 6.22
N MET A 175 6.60 17.61 6.55
CA MET A 175 7.70 18.31 5.88
C MET A 175 8.15 17.60 4.60
N GLY A 176 8.52 18.38 3.59
CA GLY A 176 9.05 17.88 2.32
C GLY A 176 7.97 17.60 1.27
N ASN A 177 8.26 16.69 0.33
CA ASN A 177 7.32 16.37 -0.75
C ASN A 177 6.23 15.41 -0.28
N ARG A 178 4.97 15.78 -0.54
CA ARG A 178 3.78 14.98 -0.22
C ARG A 178 3.64 13.73 -1.07
N THR A 179 4.24 13.72 -2.26
CA THR A 179 4.38 12.53 -3.11
C THR A 179 5.81 12.01 -3.02
N PHE A 180 5.97 10.77 -2.58
CA PHE A 180 7.29 10.17 -2.40
C PHE A 180 7.27 8.70 -2.81
N MET A 181 8.44 8.17 -3.15
CA MET A 181 8.57 6.75 -3.50
C MET A 181 8.80 5.91 -2.24
N LYS A 182 8.03 4.84 -2.08
CA LYS A 182 8.19 3.87 -0.97
C LYS A 182 8.24 2.45 -1.52
N LYS A 183 9.01 1.59 -0.85
CA LYS A 183 8.92 0.14 -1.05
C LYS A 183 7.78 -0.40 -0.20
N ILE A 184 6.81 -1.04 -0.85
CA ILE A 184 5.69 -1.68 -0.16
C ILE A 184 5.67 -3.17 -0.47
N PRO A 185 5.24 -4.01 0.50
CA PRO A 185 5.11 -5.44 0.26
C PRO A 185 4.01 -5.68 -0.77
N CYS A 186 4.21 -6.69 -1.60
CA CYS A 186 3.20 -7.08 -2.56
C CYS A 186 2.24 -8.13 -2.02
N ASN A 187 0.95 -7.89 -2.27
CA ASN A 187 -0.09 -8.90 -2.11
C ASN A 187 -0.10 -9.81 -3.33
N TRP A 188 0.70 -10.88 -3.28
CA TRP A 188 0.78 -11.88 -4.34
C TRP A 188 -0.51 -12.71 -4.43
N THR A 189 -1.27 -12.56 -5.52
CA THR A 189 -2.48 -13.36 -5.82
C THR A 189 -2.27 -14.38 -6.94
N GLN A 190 -1.19 -14.26 -7.71
CA GLN A 190 -0.95 -15.05 -8.92
C GLN A 190 -0.18 -16.33 -8.62
N GLY A 191 -0.76 -17.21 -7.81
CA GLY A 191 -0.22 -18.55 -7.56
C GLY A 191 -1.29 -19.60 -7.64
N TYR A 192 -1.04 -20.68 -8.40
CA TYR A 192 -1.81 -21.90 -8.25
C TYR A 192 -1.67 -22.34 -6.79
N ARG A 193 -2.77 -22.31 -6.02
CA ARG A 193 -2.72 -22.78 -4.63
C ARG A 193 -2.29 -24.24 -4.70
N TRP A 194 -1.30 -24.63 -3.90
CA TRP A 194 -0.86 -26.03 -3.85
C TRP A 194 -2.03 -26.98 -3.58
N SER A 195 -3.04 -26.53 -2.84
CA SER A 195 -4.33 -27.23 -2.65
C SER A 195 -5.13 -27.43 -3.94
N THR A 196 -5.19 -26.43 -4.82
CA THR A 196 -5.90 -26.54 -6.10
C THR A 196 -5.16 -27.48 -7.04
N THR A 197 -3.82 -27.38 -7.10
CA THR A 197 -2.99 -28.34 -7.84
C THR A 197 -3.19 -29.75 -7.31
N LEU A 198 -3.14 -29.95 -5.99
CA LEU A 198 -3.37 -31.24 -5.35
C LEU A 198 -4.76 -31.79 -5.66
N MET A 199 -5.81 -30.98 -5.56
CA MET A 199 -7.17 -31.40 -5.90
C MET A 199 -7.29 -31.80 -7.37
N LEU A 200 -6.76 -31.01 -8.29
CA LEU A 200 -6.75 -31.34 -9.72
C LEU A 200 -5.96 -32.62 -10.00
N SER A 201 -4.81 -32.83 -9.34
CA SER A 201 -4.04 -34.07 -9.48
C SER A 201 -4.82 -35.31 -9.01
N ILE A 202 -5.65 -35.17 -7.97
CA ILE A 202 -6.50 -36.25 -7.46
C ILE A 202 -7.72 -36.47 -8.37
N THR A 203 -8.39 -35.40 -8.81
CA THR A 203 -9.65 -35.50 -9.54
C THR A 203 -9.50 -35.76 -11.03
N LEU A 204 -8.45 -35.23 -11.67
CA LEU A 204 -8.19 -35.50 -13.09
C LEU A 204 -7.31 -36.73 -13.33
N GLY A 205 -6.78 -37.34 -12.26
CA GLY A 205 -6.16 -38.66 -12.28
C GLY A 205 -4.75 -38.68 -12.90
N GLY A 206 -3.78 -39.11 -12.10
CA GLY A 206 -2.48 -39.61 -12.56
C GLY A 206 -2.43 -41.13 -12.48
#